data_AF-A0A4R3TL77-F1
#
_entry.id   AF-A0A4R3TL77-F1
#
_cell.length_a   1.000
_cell.length_b   1.000
_cell.length_c   1.000
_cell.angle_alpha   90.00
_cell.angle_beta   90.00
_cell.angle_gamma   90.00
#
_symmetry.space_group_name_H-M   'P 1'
#
loop_
_entity.id
_entity.type
_entity.pdbx_description
1 polymer ?
#
loop_
_entity_poly.entity_id
_entity_poly.type
_entity_poly.pdbx_seq_one_letter_code
_entity_poly.pdbx_strand_id
1 'polypeptide(L)'
;MTVLGVGALALFGYTVYSFQQSAVQHVKDEQAAEVERATRGPSETNTNAMCDLAVKSVLVSEDPFDPEWGGSFHAEGDIGVVSKKFDSTNGFGAKLTSRYTCKWNSKTDTIVSLEVTDPYGETRKLR
;
A
#
# COMPACT_ATOMS: atom_id res chain seq x y z
N MET A 1 -44.40 36.86 -23.82
CA MET A 1 -42.95 36.91 -23.54
C MET A 1 -42.65 35.95 -22.40
N THR A 2 -41.97 34.86 -22.75
CA THR A 2 -41.02 34.04 -21.97
C THR A 2 -41.13 33.99 -20.44
N VAL A 3 -41.69 32.87 -19.95
CA VAL A 3 -41.42 32.29 -18.63
C VAL A 3 -40.27 31.30 -18.77
N LEU A 4 -39.05 31.66 -18.38
CA LEU A 4 -37.94 30.72 -18.24
C LEU A 4 -36.97 31.24 -17.17
N GLY A 5 -36.73 30.48 -16.11
CA GLY A 5 -35.62 30.79 -15.20
C GLY A 5 -35.70 30.25 -13.77
N VAL A 6 -36.12 29.00 -13.54
CA VAL A 6 -35.96 28.37 -12.20
C VAL A 6 -35.33 26.97 -12.26
N GLY A 7 -35.35 26.29 -13.42
CA GLY A 7 -34.93 24.89 -13.52
C GLY A 7 -33.42 24.61 -13.46
N ALA A 8 -32.56 25.61 -13.71
CA ALA A 8 -31.12 25.38 -13.81
C ALA A 8 -30.40 25.33 -12.46
N LEU A 9 -30.85 26.08 -11.45
CA LEU A 9 -30.15 26.16 -10.15
C LEU A 9 -30.33 24.90 -9.28
N ALA A 10 -31.45 24.19 -9.41
CA ALA A 10 -31.72 22.98 -8.63
C ALA A 10 -30.82 21.80 -9.05
N LEU A 11 -30.46 21.70 -10.33
CA LEU A 11 -29.64 20.61 -10.87
C LEU A 11 -28.17 20.73 -10.44
N PHE A 12 -27.64 21.96 -10.28
CA PHE A 12 -26.28 22.18 -9.76
C PHE A 12 -26.19 21.96 -8.24
N GLY A 13 -27.22 22.29 -7.47
CA GLY A 13 -27.23 22.03 -6.02
C GLY A 13 -27.22 20.53 -5.71
N TYR A 14 -27.95 19.72 -6.48
CA TYR A 14 -28.06 18.28 -6.25
C TYR A 14 -26.77 17.51 -6.59
N THR A 15 -26.05 17.94 -7.63
CA THR A 15 -24.77 17.32 -8.00
C THR A 15 -23.67 17.64 -7.00
N VAL A 16 -23.56 18.89 -6.53
CA VAL A 16 -22.55 19.26 -5.53
C VAL A 16 -22.79 18.53 -4.20
N TYR A 17 -24.05 18.39 -3.78
CA TYR A 17 -24.40 17.70 -2.54
C TYR A 17 -24.09 16.19 -2.59
N SER A 18 -24.36 15.54 -3.74
CA SER A 18 -24.05 14.12 -3.91
C SER A 18 -22.53 13.86 -4.01
N PHE A 19 -21.75 14.76 -4.62
CA PHE A 19 -20.29 14.69 -4.57
C PHE A 19 -19.73 14.83 -3.15
N GLN A 20 -20.28 15.75 -2.35
CA GLN A 20 -19.88 15.89 -0.95
C GLN A 20 -20.22 14.65 -0.12
N GLN A 21 -21.39 14.04 -0.33
CA GLN A 21 -21.76 12.81 0.37
C GLN A 21 -20.87 11.62 0.01
N SER A 22 -20.53 11.44 -1.27
CA SER A 22 -19.62 10.37 -1.70
C SER A 22 -18.21 10.52 -1.11
N ALA A 23 -17.68 11.75 -1.07
CA ALA A 23 -16.38 12.01 -0.45
C ALA A 23 -16.40 11.73 1.07
N VAL A 24 -17.46 12.15 1.77
CA VAL A 24 -17.61 11.90 3.22
C VAL A 24 -17.79 10.41 3.52
N GLN A 25 -18.52 9.69 2.68
CA GLN A 25 -18.68 8.24 2.82
C GLN A 25 -17.36 7.51 2.60
N HIS A 26 -16.58 7.91 1.59
CA HIS A 26 -15.25 7.36 1.32
C HIS A 26 -14.30 7.53 2.52
N VAL A 27 -14.27 8.72 3.13
CA VAL A 27 -13.45 8.98 4.33
C VAL A 27 -13.91 8.15 5.53
N LYS A 28 -15.22 7.94 5.69
CA LYS A 28 -15.75 7.09 6.78
C LYS A 28 -15.40 5.62 6.56
N ASP A 29 -15.48 5.14 5.34
CA ASP A 29 -15.17 3.76 4.99
C ASP A 29 -13.66 3.49 5.15
N GLU A 30 -12.81 4.46 4.78
CA GLU A 30 -11.36 4.42 5.04
C GLU A 30 -11.03 4.36 6.53
N GLN A 31 -11.66 5.22 7.35
CA GLN A 31 -11.48 5.19 8.80
C GLN A 31 -11.99 3.89 9.44
N ALA A 32 -13.12 3.35 8.98
CA ALA A 32 -13.64 2.09 9.48
C ALA A 32 -12.70 0.92 9.14
N ALA A 33 -12.14 0.90 7.93
CA ALA A 33 -11.15 -0.09 7.52
C ALA A 33 -9.83 0.03 8.31
N GLU A 34 -9.38 1.25 8.60
CA GLU A 34 -8.20 1.51 9.45
C GLU A 34 -8.40 0.98 10.87
N VAL A 35 -9.57 1.27 11.47
CA VAL A 35 -9.92 0.78 12.83
C VAL A 35 -10.04 -0.75 12.87
N GLU A 36 -10.63 -1.38 11.84
CA GLU A 36 -10.71 -2.84 11.78
C GLU A 36 -9.30 -3.47 11.70
N ARG A 37 -8.40 -2.92 10.87
CA ARG A 37 -7.01 -3.41 10.76
C ARG A 37 -6.25 -3.26 12.07
N ALA A 38 -6.37 -2.11 12.74
CA ALA A 38 -5.71 -1.87 14.02
C ALA A 38 -6.20 -2.83 15.13
N THR A 39 -7.43 -3.32 15.03
CA THR A 39 -8.05 -4.21 16.03
C THR A 39 -7.65 -5.68 15.82
N ARG A 40 -7.41 -6.11 14.59
CA ARG A 40 -7.17 -7.53 14.24
C ARG A 40 -5.70 -7.96 14.31
N GLY A 41 -4.79 -6.99 14.43
CA GLY A 41 -3.34 -7.23 14.39
C GLY A 41 -2.82 -7.49 12.97
N PRO A 42 -1.51 -7.74 12.82
CA PRO A 42 -0.91 -7.95 11.51
C PRO A 42 -1.32 -9.31 10.93
N SER A 43 -1.85 -9.32 9.72
CA SER A 43 -2.07 -10.55 8.93
C SER A 43 -0.98 -10.72 7.89
N GLU A 44 -0.70 -11.95 7.47
CA GLU A 44 0.27 -12.23 6.41
C GLU A 44 -0.07 -11.47 5.13
N THR A 45 -1.34 -11.51 4.69
CA THR A 45 -1.80 -10.85 3.48
C THR A 45 -1.61 -9.34 3.53
N ASN A 46 -1.99 -8.69 4.64
CA ASN A 46 -1.85 -7.23 4.76
C ASN A 46 -0.38 -6.82 4.87
N THR A 47 0.39 -7.58 5.65
CA THR A 47 1.83 -7.30 5.83
C THR A 47 2.56 -7.45 4.50
N ASN A 48 2.28 -8.52 3.74
CA ASN A 48 2.82 -8.70 2.40
C ASN A 48 2.43 -7.54 1.48
N ALA A 49 1.15 -7.15 1.44
CA ALA A 49 0.69 -6.06 0.59
C ALA A 49 1.41 -4.73 0.90
N MET A 50 1.51 -4.36 2.18
CA MET A 50 2.16 -3.12 2.59
C MET A 50 3.67 -3.14 2.33
N CYS A 51 4.32 -4.27 2.58
CA CYS A 51 5.75 -4.43 2.35
C CYS A 51 6.12 -4.52 0.87
N ASP A 52 5.32 -5.21 0.05
CA ASP A 52 5.49 -5.29 -1.40
C ASP A 52 5.35 -3.88 -2.03
N LEU A 53 4.37 -3.08 -1.58
CA LEU A 53 4.23 -1.68 -1.99
C LEU A 53 5.42 -0.81 -1.57
N ALA A 54 5.90 -0.97 -0.33
CA ALA A 54 7.05 -0.24 0.17
C ALA A 54 8.32 -0.54 -0.63
N VAL A 55 8.59 -1.83 -0.91
CA VAL A 55 9.73 -2.25 -1.75
C VAL A 55 9.59 -1.68 -3.15
N LYS A 56 8.40 -1.78 -3.77
CA LYS A 56 8.18 -1.21 -5.10
C LYS A 56 8.48 0.29 -5.15
N SER A 57 8.10 1.04 -4.11
CA SER A 57 8.33 2.50 -4.05
C SER A 57 9.79 2.93 -3.97
N VAL A 58 10.68 2.05 -3.48
CA VAL A 58 12.11 2.35 -3.31
C VAL A 58 12.97 1.82 -4.46
N LEU A 59 12.41 0.98 -5.33
CA LEU A 59 13.10 0.48 -6.50
C LEU A 59 13.12 1.54 -7.60
N VAL A 60 14.31 1.80 -8.15
CA VAL A 60 14.55 2.84 -9.17
C VAL A 60 13.94 2.46 -10.55
N SER A 61 13.61 1.18 -10.76
CA SER A 61 12.92 0.70 -11.95
C SER A 61 11.76 -0.21 -11.55
N GLU A 62 10.53 0.17 -11.90
CA GLU A 62 9.31 -0.59 -11.57
C GLU A 62 9.16 -1.91 -12.34
N ASP A 63 9.94 -2.08 -13.42
CA ASP A 63 9.67 -2.98 -14.55
C ASP A 63 10.48 -4.29 -14.57
N PRO A 64 10.82 -4.90 -13.42
CA PRO A 64 9.79 -5.72 -12.82
C PRO A 64 10.06 -5.98 -11.34
N PHE A 65 9.36 -5.30 -10.43
CA PHE A 65 9.25 -5.88 -9.08
C PHE A 65 8.33 -7.10 -9.14
N ASP A 66 8.92 -8.30 -9.14
CA ASP A 66 8.17 -9.57 -9.17
C ASP A 66 8.45 -10.37 -7.89
N PRO A 67 7.65 -10.16 -6.82
CA PRO A 67 7.83 -10.88 -5.57
C PRO A 67 7.39 -12.34 -5.71
N GLU A 68 8.22 -13.27 -5.27
CA GLU A 68 7.89 -14.70 -5.29
C GLU A 68 6.63 -14.99 -4.45
N TRP A 69 5.81 -15.93 -4.93
CA TRP A 69 4.72 -16.52 -4.16
C TRP A 69 5.30 -17.46 -3.10
N GLY A 70 5.76 -16.87 -1.99
CA GLY A 70 6.34 -17.60 -0.87
C GLY A 70 7.30 -16.74 -0.06
N GLY A 71 7.45 -17.07 1.22
CA GLY A 71 8.29 -16.33 2.13
C GLY A 71 8.13 -16.81 3.57
N SER A 72 8.66 -16.03 4.50
CA SER A 72 8.40 -16.19 5.92
C SER A 72 7.51 -15.06 6.39
N PHE A 73 6.47 -15.39 7.15
CA PHE A 73 5.68 -14.44 7.91
C PHE A 73 5.69 -14.83 9.38
N HIS A 74 5.88 -13.85 10.26
CA HIS A 74 5.60 -13.98 11.67
C HIS A 74 5.15 -12.64 12.25
N ALA A 75 4.45 -12.69 13.37
CA ALA A 75 3.95 -11.51 14.07
C ALA A 75 4.64 -11.35 15.43
N GLU A 76 5.11 -10.14 15.71
CA GLU A 76 5.66 -9.71 17.00
C GLU A 76 4.73 -8.65 17.60
N GLY A 77 3.65 -9.10 18.25
CA GLY A 77 2.59 -8.21 18.74
C GLY A 77 1.85 -7.54 17.58
N ASP A 78 1.95 -6.21 17.49
CA ASP A 78 1.35 -5.41 16.41
C ASP A 78 2.25 -5.27 15.16
N ILE A 79 3.43 -5.89 15.18
CA ILE A 79 4.39 -5.82 14.08
C ILE A 79 4.33 -7.10 13.26
N GLY A 80 3.89 -6.99 12.01
CA GLY A 80 4.03 -8.04 11.01
C GLY A 80 5.43 -8.00 10.42
N VAL A 81 6.12 -9.14 10.39
CA VAL A 81 7.42 -9.29 9.76
C VAL A 81 7.29 -10.25 8.59
N VAL A 82 7.72 -9.80 7.42
CA VAL A 82 7.76 -10.62 6.20
C VAL A 82 9.16 -10.63 5.62
N SER A 83 9.58 -11.77 5.09
CA SER A 83 10.78 -11.87 4.26
C SER A 83 10.47 -12.66 3.00
N LYS A 84 10.68 -12.01 1.85
CA LYS A 84 10.35 -12.55 0.54
C LYS A 84 11.45 -12.26 -0.46
N LYS A 85 11.59 -13.15 -1.43
CA LYS A 85 12.41 -12.90 -2.60
C LYS A 85 11.61 -12.11 -3.62
N PHE A 86 12.32 -11.33 -4.42
CA PHE A 86 11.78 -10.69 -5.59
C PHE A 86 12.83 -10.65 -6.69
N ASP A 87 12.38 -10.84 -7.91
CA ASP A 87 13.19 -10.55 -9.08
C ASP A 87 13.08 -9.06 -9.41
N SER A 88 14.16 -8.53 -9.97
CA SER A 88 14.23 -7.18 -10.53
C SER A 88 15.15 -7.18 -11.76
N THR A 89 14.99 -6.22 -12.66
CA THR A 89 15.85 -6.11 -13.85
C THR A 89 16.69 -4.86 -13.73
N ASN A 90 18.01 -4.98 -13.89
CA ASN A 90 18.90 -3.82 -13.89
C ASN A 90 18.87 -3.07 -15.23
N GLY A 91 19.57 -1.93 -15.32
CA GLY A 91 19.65 -1.13 -16.55
C GLY A 91 20.30 -1.83 -17.76
N PHE A 92 20.88 -3.03 -17.58
CA PHE A 92 21.44 -3.87 -18.65
C PHE A 92 20.51 -5.00 -19.08
N GLY A 93 19.30 -5.10 -18.52
CA GLY A 93 18.35 -6.16 -18.84
C GLY A 93 18.60 -7.49 -18.11
N ALA A 94 19.53 -7.52 -17.16
CA ALA A 94 19.81 -8.73 -16.38
C ALA A 94 18.84 -8.87 -15.20
N LYS A 95 18.27 -10.06 -15.02
CA LYS A 95 17.45 -10.41 -13.86
C LYS A 95 18.32 -10.61 -12.62
N LEU A 96 17.93 -9.98 -11.52
CA LEU A 96 18.57 -10.03 -10.23
C LEU A 96 17.55 -10.45 -9.17
N THR A 97 17.78 -11.60 -8.54
CA THR A 97 16.96 -12.07 -7.43
C THR A 97 17.49 -11.52 -6.12
N SER A 98 16.73 -10.64 -5.50
CA SER A 98 17.04 -10.08 -4.18
C SER A 98 16.06 -10.62 -3.14
N ARG A 99 16.36 -10.39 -1.87
CA ARG A 99 15.45 -10.70 -0.76
C ARG A 99 15.22 -9.44 0.04
N TYR A 100 13.98 -9.13 0.38
CA TYR A 100 13.69 -8.09 1.37
C TYR A 100 13.23 -8.71 2.68
N THR A 101 13.49 -7.99 3.78
CA THR A 101 12.87 -8.20 5.09
C THR A 101 12.19 -6.89 5.47
N CYS A 102 10.90 -6.96 5.77
CA CYS A 102 10.10 -5.79 6.06
C CYS A 102 9.30 -5.99 7.35
N LYS A 103 9.30 -4.95 8.19
CA LYS A 103 8.51 -4.87 9.41
C LYS A 103 7.46 -3.79 9.25
N TRP A 104 6.19 -4.14 9.38
CA TRP A 104 5.06 -3.21 9.31
C TRP A 104 4.27 -3.24 10.61
N ASN A 105 3.96 -2.06 11.15
CA ASN A 105 3.12 -1.92 12.34
C ASN A 105 1.66 -1.76 11.90
N SER A 106 0.81 -2.73 12.25
CA SER A 106 -0.59 -2.76 11.84
C SER A 106 -1.48 -1.74 12.55
N LYS A 107 -1.04 -1.18 13.69
CA LYS A 107 -1.79 -0.15 14.43
C LYS A 107 -1.57 1.25 13.89
N THR A 108 -0.34 1.55 13.50
CA THR A 108 0.04 2.88 12.99
C THR A 108 0.09 2.93 11.47
N ASP A 109 -0.14 1.79 10.81
CA ASP A 109 -0.02 1.60 9.37
C ASP A 109 1.32 2.09 8.78
N THR A 110 2.41 1.82 9.51
CA THR A 110 3.75 2.32 9.13
C THR A 110 4.76 1.21 8.93
N ILE A 111 5.59 1.33 7.91
CA ILE A 111 6.81 0.52 7.77
C ILE A 111 7.82 0.96 8.83
N VAL A 112 8.12 0.04 9.75
CA VAL A 112 9.07 0.21 10.86
C VAL A 112 10.50 -0.02 10.40
N SER A 113 10.71 -1.00 9.52
CA SER A 113 12.03 -1.34 9.00
C SER A 113 11.87 -1.95 7.62
N LEU A 114 12.74 -1.57 6.69
CA LEU A 114 12.86 -2.22 5.39
C LEU A 114 14.32 -2.46 5.06
N GLU A 115 14.67 -3.73 4.90
CA GLU A 115 16.01 -4.18 4.52
C GLU A 115 15.92 -4.94 3.22
N VAL A 116 16.85 -4.69 2.31
CA VAL A 116 16.99 -5.42 1.05
C VAL A 116 18.39 -6.01 1.00
N THR A 117 18.47 -7.32 0.88
CA THR A 117 19.68 -8.07 0.60
C THR A 117 19.76 -8.31 -0.90
N ASP A 118 20.82 -7.79 -1.50
CA ASP A 118 21.09 -7.95 -2.92
C ASP A 118 21.52 -9.40 -3.26
N PRO A 119 21.67 -9.75 -4.55
CA PRO A 119 22.09 -11.08 -4.96
C PRO A 119 23.51 -11.46 -4.51
N TYR A 120 24.33 -10.48 -4.14
CA TYR A 120 25.71 -10.67 -3.69
C TYR A 120 25.84 -10.81 -2.17
N GLY A 121 24.73 -10.64 -1.44
CA GLY A 121 24.67 -10.75 0.01
C GLY A 121 24.86 -9.44 0.76
N GLU A 122 24.95 -8.30 0.06
CA GLU A 122 24.96 -6.99 0.71
C GLU A 122 23.56 -6.63 1.17
N THR A 123 23.40 -6.37 2.48
CA THR A 123 22.14 -5.87 3.03
C THR A 123 22.18 -4.36 3.16
N ARG A 124 21.15 -3.71 2.61
CA ARG A 124 20.92 -2.26 2.72
C ARG A 124 19.65 -2.00 3.48
N LYS A 125 19.76 -1.17 4.52
CA LYS A 125 18.59 -0.66 5.24
C LYS A 125 18.06 0.57 4.51
N LEU A 126 16.82 0.49 4.06
CA LEU A 126 16.14 1.54 3.29
C LEU A 126 15.20 2.37 4.18
N ARG A 127 14.79 1.83 5.33
CA ARG A 127 13.99 2.51 6.35
C ARG A 127 14.28 1.91 7.72
#